data_AF-A0A519QIG6-F1
#
_entry.id   AF-A0A519QIG6-F1
#
_cell.length_a   1.000
_cell.length_b   1.000
_cell.length_c   1.000
_cell.angle_alpha   90.00
_cell.angle_beta   90.00
_cell.angle_gamma   90.00
#
_symmetry.space_group_name_H-M   'P 1'
#
loop_
_entity.id
_entity.type
_entity.pdbx_description
1 polymer ?
#
loop_
_entity_poly.entity_id
_entity_poly.type
_entity_poly.pdbx_seq_one_letter_code
_entity_poly.pdbx_strand_id
1 'polypeptide(L)'
;MEDEPRELKVPTAIEGRQEVKTCRAENNEYLNKAVLAARLDASTVLWGIPCGSGAYNATYVLYLARPDGSNVREANLPERTPRTEGDIGGQDQWLVNPIYDAERRTLTVFPRGRGLGDCGTVTTWTWTTGGFVLSEERSMGDCWGMTPDVWPTLWRTRG
;
A
#
# COMPACT_ATOMS: atom_id res chain seq x y z
N MET A 1 2.98 31.25 12.97
CA MET A 1 3.91 30.21 13.45
C MET A 1 3.60 28.98 12.65
N GLU A 2 3.88 29.10 11.35
CA GLU A 2 3.74 28.06 10.36
C GLU A 2 4.75 26.96 10.70
N ASP A 3 4.24 25.81 11.14
CA ASP A 3 5.01 24.58 11.26
C ASP A 3 5.41 24.18 9.84
N GLU A 4 6.63 24.53 9.45
CA GLU A 4 7.28 24.07 8.23
C GLU A 4 7.06 22.56 8.11
N PRO A 5 6.57 22.01 6.99
CA PRO A 5 6.21 20.60 6.91
C PRO A 5 7.45 19.78 7.17
N ARG A 6 7.60 19.27 8.39
CA ARG A 6 8.72 18.41 8.77
C ARG A 6 8.76 17.27 7.78
N GLU A 7 9.81 17.27 6.96
CA GLU A 7 10.08 16.23 5.99
C GLU A 7 10.04 14.89 6.74
N LEU A 8 9.09 14.04 6.35
CA LEU A 8 8.90 12.75 6.96
C LEU A 8 10.12 11.89 6.59
N LYS A 9 10.95 11.56 7.57
CA LYS A 9 12.06 10.60 7.43
C LYS A 9 11.66 9.22 7.94
N VAL A 10 12.02 8.17 7.19
CA VAL A 10 11.75 6.78 7.58
C VAL A 10 12.35 6.52 8.98
N PRO A 11 11.55 6.05 9.95
CA PRO A 11 12.05 5.69 11.27
C PRO A 11 13.20 4.68 11.21
N THR A 12 14.24 4.89 12.01
CA THR A 12 15.37 3.95 12.15
C THR A 12 14.91 2.56 12.61
N ALA A 13 13.82 2.50 13.39
CA ALA A 13 13.19 1.25 13.79
C ALA A 13 12.55 0.47 12.63
N ILE A 14 12.19 1.14 11.52
CA ILE A 14 11.76 0.48 10.28
C ILE A 14 12.98 0.06 9.46
N GLU A 15 13.94 0.96 9.23
CA GLU A 15 15.17 0.64 8.49
C GLU A 15 16.00 -0.48 9.16
N GLY A 16 15.91 -0.60 10.49
CA GLY A 16 16.64 -1.58 11.28
C GLY A 16 16.11 -3.01 11.16
N ARG A 17 14.87 -3.20 10.69
CA ARG A 17 14.19 -4.50 10.58
C ARG A 17 14.89 -5.43 9.60
N GLN A 18 15.00 -6.71 9.95
CA GLN A 18 15.72 -7.68 9.12
C GLN A 18 15.00 -7.90 7.79
N GLU A 19 13.68 -8.00 7.81
CA GLU A 19 12.81 -8.11 6.64
C GLU A 19 13.00 -6.93 5.67
N VAL A 20 13.12 -5.69 6.19
CA VAL A 20 13.37 -4.49 5.39
C VAL A 20 14.76 -4.51 4.78
N LYS A 21 15.78 -4.87 5.57
CA LYS A 21 17.17 -4.99 5.08
C LYS A 21 17.29 -6.05 4.00
N THR A 22 16.71 -7.22 4.23
CA THR A 22 16.74 -8.34 3.29
C THR A 22 16.05 -7.97 1.98
N CYS A 23 14.83 -7.41 2.02
CA CYS A 23 14.11 -7.07 0.79
C CYS A 23 14.81 -5.97 -0.02
N ARG A 24 15.38 -4.96 0.65
CA ARG A 24 16.05 -3.84 -0.02
C ARG A 24 17.43 -4.17 -0.55
N ALA A 25 18.02 -5.30 -0.15
CA ALA A 25 19.34 -5.71 -0.61
C ALA A 25 19.40 -5.92 -2.13
N GLU A 26 18.29 -6.30 -2.75
CA GLU A 26 18.18 -6.53 -4.20
C GLU A 26 17.63 -5.32 -4.98
N ASN A 27 17.19 -4.27 -4.28
CA ASN A 27 16.65 -3.07 -4.91
C ASN A 27 17.75 -2.18 -5.50
N ASN A 28 17.41 -1.44 -6.55
CA ASN A 28 18.23 -0.32 -7.01
C ASN A 28 17.95 0.97 -6.19
N GLU A 29 18.80 1.99 -6.38
CA GLU A 29 18.68 3.25 -5.64
C GLU A 29 17.37 4.01 -5.87
N TYR A 30 16.78 3.90 -7.07
CA TYR A 30 15.55 4.61 -7.44
C TYR A 30 14.36 3.99 -6.70
N LEU A 31 14.29 2.67 -6.68
CA LEU A 31 13.29 1.94 -5.94
C LEU A 31 13.40 2.21 -4.45
N ASN A 32 14.62 2.23 -3.88
CA ASN A 32 14.81 2.52 -2.46
C ASN A 32 14.36 3.93 -2.05
N LYS A 33 14.39 4.91 -2.97
CA LYS A 33 13.90 6.27 -2.74
C LYS A 33 12.37 6.41 -2.87
N ALA A 34 11.68 5.45 -3.46
CA ALA A 34 10.25 5.48 -3.70
C ALA A 34 9.40 5.23 -2.43
N VAL A 35 9.79 5.76 -1.28
CA VAL A 35 9.07 5.56 -0.01
C VAL A 35 7.71 6.27 -0.05
N LEU A 36 6.67 5.56 0.36
CA LEU A 36 5.38 6.17 0.69
C LEU A 36 5.44 6.69 2.13
N ALA A 37 5.10 7.96 2.35
CA ALA A 37 4.97 8.54 3.69
C ALA A 37 3.72 9.42 3.75
N ALA A 38 2.80 9.14 4.67
CA ALA A 38 1.57 9.92 4.81
C ALA A 38 1.10 10.00 6.27
N ARG A 39 0.71 11.19 6.73
CA ARG A 39 0.02 11.32 8.02
C ARG A 39 -1.42 10.83 7.87
N LEU A 40 -1.80 9.84 8.67
CA LEU A 40 -3.16 9.29 8.70
C LEU A 40 -4.03 10.07 9.70
N ASP A 41 -3.44 10.48 10.81
CA ASP A 41 -4.02 11.35 11.84
C ASP A 41 -2.91 12.05 12.64
N ALA A 42 -3.27 12.76 13.72
CA ALA A 42 -2.33 13.50 14.56
C ALA A 42 -1.25 12.61 15.21
N SER A 43 -1.52 11.31 15.38
CA SER A 43 -0.71 10.36 16.12
C SER A 43 -0.14 9.22 15.27
N THR A 44 -0.50 9.13 14.00
CA THR A 44 -0.15 7.99 13.13
C THR A 44 0.35 8.46 11.76
N VAL A 45 1.51 7.91 11.37
CA VAL A 45 2.10 8.04 10.03
C VAL A 45 2.15 6.66 9.38
N LEU A 46 1.67 6.57 8.15
CA LEU A 46 1.86 5.44 7.24
C LEU A 46 3.21 5.54 6.56
N TRP A 47 3.93 4.42 6.54
CA TRP A 47 5.18 4.24 5.83
C TRP A 47 5.05 3.06 4.88
N GLY A 48 5.31 3.27 3.59
CA GLY A 48 5.49 2.19 2.63
C GLY A 48 6.94 2.07 2.23
N ILE A 49 7.51 0.91 2.54
CA ILE A 49 8.90 0.57 2.28
C ILE A 49 8.95 -0.25 1.00
N PRO A 50 9.49 0.30 -0.10
CA PRO A 50 9.68 -0.45 -1.33
C PRO A 50 10.64 -1.60 -1.07
N CYS A 51 10.21 -2.80 -1.42
CA CYS A 51 10.91 -4.05 -1.12
C CYS A 51 11.14 -4.90 -2.38
N GLY A 52 10.63 -4.48 -3.54
CA GLY A 52 10.85 -5.20 -4.79
C GLY A 52 10.15 -4.52 -5.95
N SER A 53 10.50 -4.95 -7.16
CA SER A 53 9.79 -4.54 -8.38
C SER A 53 9.84 -5.65 -9.41
N GLY A 54 8.79 -5.76 -10.20
CA GLY A 54 8.68 -6.72 -11.28
C GLY A 54 7.71 -6.21 -12.33
N ALA A 55 8.14 -6.21 -13.59
CA ALA A 55 7.37 -5.68 -14.71
C ALA A 55 6.80 -4.28 -14.41
N TYR A 56 5.47 -4.18 -14.26
CA TYR A 56 4.71 -2.94 -14.08
C TYR A 56 4.32 -2.68 -12.60
N ASN A 57 4.90 -3.43 -11.67
CA ASN A 57 4.52 -3.44 -10.26
C ASN A 57 5.74 -3.19 -9.37
N ALA A 58 5.61 -2.28 -8.41
CA ALA A 58 6.53 -2.15 -7.27
C ALA A 58 5.83 -2.65 -6.01
N THR A 59 6.54 -3.45 -5.23
CA THR A 59 6.00 -4.09 -4.03
C THR A 59 6.49 -3.39 -2.77
N TYR A 60 5.60 -3.26 -1.79
CA TYR A 60 5.82 -2.50 -0.57
C TYR A 60 5.42 -3.29 0.66
N VAL A 61 6.19 -3.14 1.73
CA VAL A 61 5.77 -3.49 3.09
C VAL A 61 5.29 -2.21 3.78
N LEU A 62 4.10 -2.24 4.37
CA LEU A 62 3.51 -1.07 5.02
C LEU A 62 3.62 -1.14 6.54
N TYR A 63 4.00 -0.01 7.14
CA TYR A 63 4.11 0.15 8.58
C TYR A 63 3.33 1.38 9.05
N LEU A 64 2.92 1.34 10.31
CA LEU A 64 2.38 2.45 11.06
C LEU A 64 3.36 2.81 12.17
N ALA A 65 3.65 4.09 12.32
CA ALA A 65 4.47 4.62 13.40
C ALA A 65 3.87 5.91 13.96
N ARG A 66 4.28 6.30 15.17
CA ARG A 66 4.04 7.67 15.65
C ARG A 66 4.90 8.67 14.87
N PRO A 67 4.54 9.98 14.87
CA PRO A 67 5.34 11.03 14.23
C PRO A 67 6.78 11.13 14.74
N ASP A 68 7.07 10.65 15.95
CA ASP A 68 8.43 10.58 16.53
C ASP A 68 9.21 9.31 16.11
N GLY A 69 8.61 8.45 15.28
CA GLY A 69 9.19 7.18 14.83
C GLY A 69 9.05 6.02 15.81
N SER A 70 8.38 6.20 16.95
CA SER A 70 8.11 5.14 17.93
C SER A 70 6.88 4.30 17.56
N ASN A 71 6.67 3.19 18.30
CA ASN A 71 5.50 2.31 18.15
C ASN A 71 5.28 1.78 16.72
N VAL A 72 6.39 1.41 16.08
CA VAL A 72 6.39 0.81 14.74
C VAL A 72 5.70 -0.54 14.76
N ARG A 73 4.65 -0.69 13.97
CA ARG A 73 3.94 -1.94 13.71
C ARG A 73 3.65 -2.07 12.23
N GLU A 74 3.52 -3.29 11.72
CA GLU A 74 3.01 -3.50 10.37
C GLU A 74 1.55 -3.01 10.26
N ALA A 75 1.18 -2.50 9.08
CA ALA A 75 -0.19 -2.08 8.82
C ALA A 75 -1.06 -3.32 8.58
N ASN A 76 -2.07 -3.53 9.42
CA ASN A 76 -3.09 -4.55 9.18
C ASN A 76 -4.07 -4.04 8.12
N LEU A 77 -4.21 -4.80 7.03
CA LEU A 77 -5.07 -4.50 5.89
C LEU A 77 -6.00 -5.68 5.63
N PRO A 78 -7.18 -5.71 6.26
CA PRO A 78 -8.10 -6.82 6.11
C PRO A 78 -8.62 -6.89 4.68
N GLU A 79 -8.49 -8.07 4.05
CA GLU A 79 -9.05 -8.36 2.73
C GLU A 79 -10.24 -9.29 2.86
N ARG A 80 -11.20 -9.19 1.94
CA ARG A 80 -12.34 -10.11 1.92
C ARG A 80 -11.95 -11.44 1.31
N THR A 81 -11.23 -11.38 0.20
CA THR A 81 -10.64 -12.53 -0.48
C THR A 81 -9.13 -12.38 -0.38
N PRO A 82 -8.43 -13.13 0.49
CA PRO A 82 -6.98 -13.10 0.52
C PRO A 82 -6.41 -13.46 -0.85
N ARG A 83 -5.48 -12.66 -1.38
CA ARG A 83 -4.74 -13.04 -2.58
C ARG A 83 -3.83 -14.22 -2.26
N THR A 84 -3.77 -15.19 -3.15
CA THR A 84 -2.97 -16.41 -3.04
C THR A 84 -1.89 -16.46 -4.11
N GLU A 85 -0.87 -17.31 -3.92
CA GLU A 85 0.16 -17.52 -4.94
C GLU A 85 -0.48 -17.92 -6.29
N GLY A 86 -0.12 -17.19 -7.35
CA GLY A 86 -0.70 -17.35 -8.69
C GLY A 86 -1.76 -16.31 -9.06
N ASP A 87 -2.34 -15.61 -8.09
CA ASP A 87 -3.18 -14.44 -8.37
C ASP A 87 -2.35 -13.29 -8.92
N ILE A 88 -2.98 -12.41 -9.70
CA ILE A 88 -2.36 -11.14 -10.12
C ILE A 88 -2.03 -10.33 -8.86
N GLY A 89 -0.75 -10.29 -8.51
CA GLY A 89 -0.25 -9.64 -7.28
C GLY A 89 -0.43 -10.45 -6.00
N GLY A 90 -0.63 -11.77 -6.10
CA GLY A 90 -0.66 -12.67 -4.96
C GLY A 90 0.74 -12.94 -4.41
N GLN A 91 1.11 -12.20 -3.36
CA GLN A 91 2.23 -12.47 -2.46
C GLN A 91 1.81 -12.04 -1.05
N ASP A 92 1.97 -12.92 -0.06
CA ASP A 92 1.31 -12.89 1.27
C ASP A 92 1.48 -11.61 2.12
N GLN A 93 2.36 -10.69 1.74
CA GLN A 93 2.71 -9.49 2.54
C GLN A 93 2.93 -8.21 1.71
N TRP A 94 2.74 -8.27 0.39
CA TRP A 94 3.35 -7.30 -0.50
C TRP A 94 2.30 -6.53 -1.29
N LEU A 95 2.10 -5.27 -0.91
CA LEU A 95 1.17 -4.41 -1.62
C LEU A 95 1.82 -3.85 -2.86
N VAL A 96 1.08 -3.93 -3.95
CA VAL A 96 1.55 -3.49 -5.24
C VAL A 96 1.04 -2.07 -5.52
N ASN A 97 1.97 -1.14 -5.69
CA ASN A 97 1.69 0.25 -6.04
C ASN A 97 0.71 0.95 -5.06
N PRO A 98 0.97 0.98 -3.75
CA PRO A 98 0.09 1.63 -2.78
C PRO A 98 0.02 3.14 -3.01
N ILE A 99 -1.19 3.70 -3.01
CA ILE A 99 -1.45 5.13 -3.11
C ILE A 99 -2.36 5.55 -1.96
N TYR A 100 -1.94 6.57 -1.21
CA TYR A 100 -2.75 7.16 -0.15
C TYR A 100 -3.34 8.51 -0.56
N ASP A 101 -4.65 8.66 -0.41
CA ASP A 101 -5.38 9.90 -0.58
C ASP A 101 -5.75 10.44 0.81
N ALA A 102 -5.14 11.55 1.22
CA ALA A 102 -5.35 12.15 2.53
C ALA A 102 -6.72 12.84 2.68
N GLU A 103 -7.32 13.31 1.58
CA GLU A 103 -8.63 13.96 1.59
C GLU A 103 -9.71 12.92 1.87
N ARG A 104 -9.63 11.78 1.17
CA ARG A 104 -10.55 10.64 1.34
C ARG A 104 -10.17 9.72 2.49
N ARG A 105 -8.95 9.87 3.02
CA ARG A 105 -8.31 8.97 3.98
C ARG A 105 -8.26 7.52 3.50
N THR A 106 -8.05 7.32 2.20
CA THR A 106 -8.07 6.00 1.59
C THR A 106 -6.67 5.55 1.17
N LEU A 107 -6.37 4.28 1.42
CA LEU A 107 -5.24 3.57 0.83
C LEU A 107 -5.78 2.69 -0.29
N THR A 108 -5.26 2.82 -1.50
CA THR A 108 -5.61 1.97 -2.64
C THR A 108 -4.40 1.19 -3.11
N VAL A 109 -4.59 -0.09 -3.42
CA VAL A 109 -3.58 -0.99 -3.96
C VAL A 109 -4.11 -1.58 -5.25
N PHE A 110 -3.24 -1.62 -6.27
CA PHE A 110 -3.61 -2.16 -7.57
C PHE A 110 -2.45 -2.96 -8.18
N PRO A 111 -2.39 -4.28 -7.90
CA PRO A 111 -1.63 -5.21 -8.71
C PRO A 111 -2.20 -5.31 -10.11
N ARG A 112 -1.43 -4.82 -11.08
CA ARG A 112 -1.80 -4.91 -12.49
C ARG A 112 -1.47 -6.29 -13.02
N GLY A 113 -2.29 -6.83 -13.92
CA GLY A 113 -1.99 -8.07 -14.65
C GLY A 113 -1.11 -7.85 -15.88
N ARG A 114 -1.09 -6.62 -16.40
CA ARG A 114 -0.17 -6.15 -17.46
C ARG A 114 0.01 -4.64 -17.39
N GLY A 115 0.92 -4.08 -18.20
CA GLY A 115 1.25 -2.65 -18.19
C GLY A 115 0.04 -1.71 -18.36
N LEU A 116 -0.99 -2.15 -19.09
CA LEU A 116 -2.24 -1.40 -19.30
C LEU A 116 -3.09 -1.28 -18.03
N GLY A 117 -2.97 -2.20 -17.07
CA GLY A 117 -3.81 -2.21 -15.88
C GLY A 117 -5.30 -2.44 -16.18
N ASP A 118 -5.59 -3.32 -17.13
CA ASP A 118 -6.96 -3.67 -17.57
C ASP A 118 -7.45 -5.02 -17.02
N CYS A 119 -6.71 -5.58 -16.07
CA CYS A 119 -7.02 -6.76 -15.28
C CYS A 119 -6.22 -6.72 -13.97
N GLY A 120 -6.72 -7.40 -12.94
CA GLY A 120 -6.19 -7.45 -11.59
C GLY A 120 -7.28 -7.22 -10.54
N THR A 121 -6.86 -6.93 -9.32
CA THR A 121 -7.77 -6.61 -8.20
C THR A 121 -7.39 -5.26 -7.62
N VAL A 122 -8.34 -4.33 -7.56
CA VAL A 122 -8.20 -3.06 -6.87
C VAL A 122 -8.83 -3.19 -5.50
N THR A 123 -8.05 -2.92 -4.47
CA THR A 123 -8.53 -2.96 -3.08
C THR A 123 -8.28 -1.60 -2.45
N THR A 124 -9.32 -1.07 -1.80
CA THR A 124 -9.29 0.23 -1.14
C THR A 124 -9.70 0.09 0.31
N TRP A 125 -8.89 0.60 1.21
CA TRP A 125 -9.16 0.69 2.64
C TRP A 125 -9.35 2.15 3.06
N THR A 126 -10.24 2.41 4.00
CA THR A 126 -10.39 3.72 4.65
C THR A 126 -9.73 3.69 6.01
N TRP A 127 -8.97 4.73 6.34
CA TRP A 127 -8.39 4.92 7.67
C TRP A 127 -9.46 5.42 8.65
N THR A 128 -9.63 4.69 9.75
CA THR A 128 -10.52 5.02 10.86
C THR A 128 -9.73 5.14 12.16
N THR A 129 -10.40 5.54 13.26
CA THR A 129 -9.78 5.53 14.60
C THR A 129 -9.31 4.15 15.06
N GLY A 130 -9.91 3.07 14.53
CA GLY A 130 -9.55 1.68 14.81
C GLY A 130 -8.48 1.10 13.88
N GLY A 131 -8.07 1.84 12.85
CA GLY A 131 -7.15 1.37 11.82
C GLY A 131 -7.78 1.34 10.41
N PHE A 132 -7.11 0.65 9.49
CA PHE A 132 -7.63 0.45 8.13
C PHE A 132 -8.80 -0.54 8.14
N VAL A 133 -9.89 -0.13 7.51
CA VAL A 133 -11.05 -0.97 7.26
C VAL A 133 -11.23 -1.08 5.75
N LEU A 134 -11.46 -2.29 5.25
CA LEU A 134 -11.80 -2.49 3.84
C LEU A 134 -12.96 -1.54 3.49
N SER A 135 -12.88 -0.82 2.37
CA SER A 135 -13.97 0.07 1.91
C SER A 135 -14.47 -0.27 0.49
N GLU A 136 -13.62 -0.85 -0.34
CA GLU A 136 -13.97 -1.35 -1.66
C GLU A 136 -13.03 -2.46 -2.14
N GLU A 137 -13.57 -3.41 -2.90
CA GLU A 137 -12.81 -4.40 -3.66
C GLU A 137 -13.45 -4.57 -5.05
N ARG A 138 -12.65 -4.41 -6.10
CA ARG A 138 -13.04 -4.64 -7.50
C ARG A 138 -12.07 -5.61 -8.13
N SER A 139 -12.54 -6.48 -9.01
CA SER A 139 -11.66 -7.41 -9.70
C SER A 139 -12.08 -7.60 -11.16
N MET A 140 -11.07 -7.80 -12.00
CA MET A 140 -11.22 -8.19 -13.39
C MET A 140 -10.15 -9.24 -13.68
N GLY A 141 -10.57 -10.49 -13.86
CA GLY A 141 -9.63 -11.59 -14.17
C GLY A 141 -9.05 -11.49 -15.57
N ASP A 142 -9.88 -11.09 -16.54
CA ASP A 142 -9.50 -11.07 -17.96
C ASP A 142 -9.12 -9.67 -18.44
N CYS A 143 -8.01 -9.57 -19.17
CA CYS A 143 -7.46 -8.30 -19.65
C CYS A 143 -8.14 -7.85 -20.96
N TRP A 144 -9.39 -7.38 -20.86
CA TRP A 144 -10.24 -6.96 -21.99
C TRP A 144 -10.08 -5.49 -22.41
N GLY A 145 -9.08 -4.77 -21.91
CA GLY A 145 -8.86 -3.36 -22.22
C GLY A 145 -9.77 -2.38 -21.45
N MET A 146 -10.49 -2.87 -20.44
CA MET A 146 -11.41 -2.08 -19.63
C MET A 146 -10.67 -1.47 -18.43
N THR A 147 -10.89 -0.19 -18.18
CA THR A 147 -10.27 0.52 -17.05
C THR A 147 -10.95 0.17 -15.71
N PRO A 148 -10.25 0.29 -14.56
CA PRO A 148 -10.79 -0.14 -13.27
C PRO A 148 -12.09 0.52 -12.79
N ASP A 149 -12.46 1.68 -13.34
CA ASP A 149 -13.67 2.40 -13.00
C ASP A 149 -14.96 1.67 -13.42
N VAL A 150 -14.88 0.80 -14.44
CA VAL A 150 -16.02 0.01 -14.96
C VAL A 150 -16.01 -1.46 -14.52
N TRP A 151 -15.05 -1.86 -13.68
CA TRP A 151 -14.95 -3.25 -13.22
C TRP A 151 -16.08 -3.63 -12.25
N PRO A 152 -16.50 -4.92 -12.23
CA PRO A 152 -17.40 -5.42 -11.22
C PRO A 152 -16.88 -5.14 -9.80
N THR A 153 -17.75 -4.59 -8.96
CA THR A 153 -17.47 -4.41 -7.54
C THR A 153 -17.81 -5.70 -6.80
N LEU A 154 -16.80 -6.37 -6.25
CA LEU A 154 -16.98 -7.58 -5.45
C LEU A 154 -17.50 -7.23 -4.04
N TRP A 155 -17.06 -6.09 -3.52
CA TRP A 155 -17.44 -5.63 -2.19
C TRP A 155 -17.33 -4.11 -2.06
N ARG A 156 -18.25 -3.51 -1.28
CA ARG A 156 -18.19 -2.11 -0.87
C ARG A 156 -18.92 -1.95 0.47
N THR A 157 -18.36 -1.17 1.40
CA THR A 157 -19.09 -0.79 2.61
C THR A 157 -20.24 0.15 2.27
N ARG A 158 -21.34 0.08 3.03
CA ARG A 158 -22.33 1.18 3.00
C ARG A 158 -21.71 2.37 3.73
N GLY A 159 -21.75 3.54 3.07
CA GLY A 159 -21.36 4.82 3.67
C GLY A 159 -22.36 5.30 4.70
#